data_AF-A0A5J9T9Q4-F1
#
_entry.id   AF-A0A5J9T9Q4-F1
#
_cell.length_a   1.000
_cell.length_b   1.000
_cell.length_c   1.000
_cell.angle_alpha   90.00
_cell.angle_beta   90.00
_cell.angle_gamma   90.00
#
_symmetry.space_group_name_H-M   'P 1'
#
loop_
_entity.id
_entity.type
_entity.pdbx_description
1 polymer ?
#
loop_
_entity_poly.entity_id
_entity_poly.type
_entity_poly.pdbx_seq_one_letter_code
_entity_poly.pdbx_strand_id
1 'polypeptide(L)'
;MGRSLLLLVALSLLLLHGSDASRSPPTSKQAIPRFHTNANSTLGLIDGVSPQQDSDNPLTYFAFYAATTAADGYHGFIATMDVYGFPLENGQGSAAAVWIHDEADGQLFNLRQIMIGWDVLPSEYGDSRTYFYTKWTNDGFLSTGCTNMKCIGFQPEKGAKIAPGDVIDHVTFPKQKIKRNLNLKVIKDGPSGDWLVYCGLDQDPELIGRFPRSLFTGIFAEKATSISFGGVTTAPFTKPPPMGSGYLPTDPKSAASISNIQFVDQNGRASPVTENLAKFETNSAAYAVSPILNGQFFYGGCQKPTA
;
A
#
# COMPACT_ATOMS: atom_id res chain seq x y z
N MET A 1 19.26 31.69 51.81
CA MET A 1 18.73 31.24 50.50
C MET A 1 17.22 31.06 50.64
N GLY A 2 16.44 31.43 49.60
CA GLY A 2 15.04 31.91 49.63
C GLY A 2 14.05 31.14 50.52
N ARG A 3 13.26 31.80 51.37
CA ARG A 3 12.02 32.61 51.13
C ARG A 3 10.78 31.78 50.75
N SER A 4 9.82 31.79 51.70
CA SER A 4 8.35 31.73 51.66
C SER A 4 7.66 31.71 50.29
N LEU A 5 6.48 31.09 50.10
CA LEU A 5 5.22 31.45 50.78
C LEU A 5 4.10 30.42 50.53
N LEU A 6 3.22 30.27 51.53
CA LEU A 6 1.93 29.56 51.52
C LEU A 6 0.93 30.09 50.47
N LEU A 7 -0.03 29.26 50.02
CA LEU A 7 -1.44 29.26 50.48
C LEU A 7 -2.34 28.39 49.55
N LEU A 8 -3.13 27.50 50.17
CA LEU A 8 -4.40 27.01 49.64
C LEU A 8 -5.48 28.11 49.77
N VAL A 9 -6.54 28.06 48.95
CA VAL A 9 -7.98 27.96 49.35
C VAL A 9 -8.97 28.46 48.26
N ALA A 10 -9.98 27.61 48.03
CA ALA A 10 -11.40 27.80 47.65
C ALA A 10 -11.92 28.51 46.37
N LEU A 11 -12.67 27.71 45.59
CA LEU A 11 -14.09 27.81 45.23
C LEU A 11 -14.87 29.12 45.47
N SER A 12 -15.61 29.59 44.45
CA SER A 12 -16.87 30.34 44.61
C SER A 12 -17.78 30.17 43.37
N LEU A 13 -18.98 29.63 43.59
CA LEU A 13 -20.18 29.75 42.75
C LEU A 13 -21.01 30.92 43.28
N LEU A 14 -21.70 31.69 42.42
CA LEU A 14 -23.06 32.21 42.63
C LEU A 14 -23.63 32.94 41.39
N LEU A 15 -24.95 32.85 41.26
CA LEU A 15 -25.86 33.21 40.15
C LEU A 15 -26.57 34.57 40.37
N LEU A 16 -27.38 34.95 39.36
CA LEU A 16 -28.60 35.83 39.33
C LEU A 16 -28.34 37.31 38.96
N HIS A 17 -29.13 38.08 38.17
CA HIS A 17 -30.34 37.90 37.34
C HIS A 17 -30.64 39.23 36.57
N GLY A 18 -31.45 39.19 35.49
CA GLY A 18 -32.25 40.34 34.97
C GLY A 18 -32.20 40.54 33.43
N SER A 19 -33.14 39.98 32.63
CA SER A 19 -34.37 40.60 32.01
C SER A 19 -34.07 41.58 30.84
N ASP A 20 -34.72 41.64 29.66
CA ASP A 20 -35.81 40.92 28.97
C ASP A 20 -35.82 41.35 27.46
N ALA A 21 -36.51 40.57 26.61
CA ALA A 21 -37.12 40.87 25.29
C ALA A 21 -36.31 41.41 24.07
N SER A 22 -36.17 40.57 23.02
CA SER A 22 -36.83 40.78 21.70
C SER A 22 -36.55 39.64 20.71
N ARG A 23 -37.53 39.39 19.83
CA ARG A 23 -37.79 38.16 19.08
C ARG A 23 -37.64 38.40 17.56
N SER A 24 -36.79 37.65 16.85
CA SER A 24 -37.02 37.10 15.49
C SER A 24 -35.80 36.27 15.00
N PRO A 25 -36.00 35.21 14.18
CA PRO A 25 -34.97 34.19 13.92
C PRO A 25 -34.24 34.41 12.57
N PRO A 26 -33.05 33.78 12.40
CA PRO A 26 -32.75 33.21 11.10
C PRO A 26 -32.14 31.79 11.17
N THR A 27 -32.79 30.89 10.44
CA THR A 27 -32.20 29.78 9.66
C THR A 27 -30.91 29.13 10.18
N SER A 28 -31.03 27.99 10.89
CA SER A 28 -29.91 27.05 11.02
C SER A 28 -29.76 26.24 9.73
N LYS A 29 -28.85 26.63 8.85
CA LYS A 29 -28.14 25.64 8.02
C LYS A 29 -27.08 25.03 8.92
N GLN A 30 -27.33 23.83 9.43
CA GLN A 30 -26.27 23.02 10.04
C GLN A 30 -25.23 22.73 8.95
N ALA A 31 -24.08 23.40 9.06
CA ALA A 31 -22.91 23.06 8.29
C ALA A 31 -22.39 21.72 8.81
N ILE A 32 -22.56 20.68 8.00
CA ILE A 32 -21.85 19.40 8.14
C ILE A 32 -20.34 19.73 8.08
N PRO A 33 -19.53 19.39 9.09
CA PRO A 33 -18.09 19.59 9.00
C PRO A 33 -17.56 18.69 7.88
N ARG A 34 -17.13 19.30 6.77
CA ARG A 34 -16.29 18.63 5.78
C ARG A 34 -14.96 18.33 6.46
N PHE A 35 -14.78 17.08 6.88
CA PHE A 35 -13.47 16.59 7.26
C PHE A 35 -12.60 16.54 6.00
N HIS A 36 -11.74 17.54 5.85
CA HIS A 36 -10.61 17.48 4.94
C HIS A 36 -9.58 16.52 5.53
N THR A 37 -9.57 15.26 5.08
CA THR A 37 -8.44 14.36 5.30
C THR A 37 -7.29 14.82 4.40
N ASN A 38 -6.25 15.39 5.00
CA ASN A 38 -5.05 15.82 4.31
C ASN A 38 -4.33 14.60 3.71
N ALA A 39 -4.20 14.53 2.38
CA ALA A 39 -3.40 13.52 1.68
C ALA A 39 -1.93 13.46 2.17
N ASN A 40 -1.44 14.48 2.88
CA ASN A 40 -0.10 14.55 3.44
C ASN A 40 0.20 13.55 4.58
N SER A 41 -0.82 13.02 5.28
CA SER A 41 -0.58 12.04 6.36
C SER A 41 -0.31 10.63 5.84
N THR A 42 -0.91 10.26 4.70
CA THR A 42 -0.64 9.02 3.97
C THR A 42 0.76 9.02 3.34
N LEU A 43 1.24 10.20 2.93
CA LEU A 43 2.59 10.38 2.36
C LEU A 43 3.72 9.93 3.30
N GLY A 44 3.68 10.32 4.58
CA GLY A 44 4.78 10.04 5.53
C GLY A 44 4.94 8.56 5.91
N LEU A 45 3.92 7.74 5.66
CA LEU A 45 3.88 6.33 6.05
C LEU A 45 4.47 5.39 5.01
N ILE A 46 4.24 5.70 3.74
CA ILE A 46 4.84 4.99 2.61
C ILE A 46 6.31 5.45 2.44
N ASP A 47 6.64 6.67 2.87
CA ASP A 47 7.99 7.24 2.98
C ASP A 47 8.79 6.74 4.20
N GLY A 48 8.29 5.79 5.00
CA GLY A 48 9.02 5.17 6.12
C GLY A 48 10.33 4.47 5.74
N VAL A 49 10.68 4.46 4.46
CA VAL A 49 12.02 4.16 3.94
C VAL A 49 12.66 5.47 3.43
N SER A 50 12.95 6.42 4.32
CA SER A 50 14.04 7.39 4.12
C SER A 50 14.41 8.09 5.44
N PRO A 51 15.63 7.90 5.97
CA PRO A 51 16.30 8.92 6.75
C PRO A 51 16.61 10.13 5.85
N GLN A 52 16.90 11.25 6.49
CA GLN A 52 17.27 12.56 5.95
C GLN A 52 17.90 12.57 4.55
N GLN A 53 17.56 13.65 3.83
CA GLN A 53 18.10 14.09 2.55
C GLN A 53 19.62 14.36 2.66
N ASP A 54 20.39 13.28 2.69
CA ASP A 54 21.81 13.21 2.38
C ASP A 54 21.96 12.60 0.98
N SER A 55 22.98 13.04 0.25
CA SER A 55 23.26 12.62 -1.14
C SER A 55 23.51 11.11 -1.34
N ASP A 56 23.60 10.35 -0.26
CA ASP A 56 23.88 8.91 -0.24
C ASP A 56 22.64 8.03 0.01
N ASN A 57 21.45 8.59 0.29
CA ASN A 57 20.23 7.80 0.45
C ASN A 57 19.53 7.56 -0.90
N PRO A 58 19.17 6.31 -1.25
CA PRO A 58 18.45 6.01 -2.49
C PRO A 58 17.05 6.67 -2.48
N LEU A 59 16.69 7.32 -3.58
CA LEU A 59 15.37 7.90 -3.78
C LEU A 59 14.34 6.80 -4.09
N THR A 60 13.16 6.92 -3.48
CA THR A 60 12.02 6.06 -3.75
C THR A 60 11.00 6.81 -4.61
N TYR A 61 10.54 6.17 -5.68
CA TYR A 61 9.50 6.70 -6.56
C TYR A 61 8.30 5.77 -6.59
N PHE A 62 7.11 6.37 -6.48
CA PHE A 62 5.83 5.68 -6.47
C PHE A 62 4.98 6.12 -7.67
N ALA A 63 4.22 5.17 -8.20
CA ALA A 63 3.09 5.42 -9.07
C ALA A 63 1.99 4.40 -8.77
N PHE A 64 0.95 4.82 -8.04
CA PHE A 64 -0.10 3.92 -7.56
C PHE A 64 -1.47 4.60 -7.45
N TYR A 65 -2.49 3.75 -7.32
CA TYR A 65 -3.83 4.11 -6.90
C TYR A 65 -4.10 3.64 -5.47
N ALA A 66 -4.82 4.43 -4.68
CA ALA A 66 -5.23 4.10 -3.32
C ALA A 66 -6.73 4.26 -3.15
N ALA A 67 -7.37 3.23 -2.61
CA ALA A 67 -8.73 3.29 -2.10
C ALA A 67 -8.69 3.53 -0.61
N THR A 68 -9.09 4.72 -0.20
CA THR A 68 -9.26 5.11 1.20
C THR A 68 -10.75 5.19 1.50
N THR A 69 -11.10 5.06 2.77
CA THR A 69 -12.47 5.33 3.27
C THR A 69 -13.56 4.40 2.69
N ALA A 70 -13.68 3.21 3.29
CA ALA A 70 -14.90 2.39 3.22
C ALA A 70 -15.54 2.35 4.61
N ALA A 71 -16.85 2.59 4.73
CA ALA A 71 -17.55 2.58 6.02
C ALA A 71 -17.32 1.26 6.79
N ASP A 72 -17.39 0.15 6.05
CA ASP A 72 -17.15 -1.19 6.58
C ASP A 72 -15.68 -1.63 6.47
N GLY A 73 -14.79 -0.81 5.91
CA GLY A 73 -13.40 -1.15 5.59
C GLY A 73 -13.27 -2.21 4.48
N TYR A 74 -12.06 -2.69 4.25
CA TYR A 74 -11.76 -3.70 3.25
C TYR A 74 -11.36 -5.02 3.91
N HIS A 75 -11.95 -6.13 3.45
CA HIS A 75 -11.63 -7.47 3.94
C HIS A 75 -10.80 -8.27 2.92
N GLY A 76 -10.32 -7.62 1.88
CA GLY A 76 -9.45 -8.23 0.90
C GLY A 76 -9.50 -7.56 -0.45
N PHE A 77 -8.74 -8.13 -1.38
CA PHE A 77 -8.72 -7.72 -2.78
C PHE A 77 -8.54 -8.92 -3.70
N ILE A 78 -8.89 -8.71 -4.97
CA ILE A 78 -8.47 -9.53 -6.10
C ILE A 78 -7.79 -8.60 -7.11
N ALA A 79 -6.65 -9.01 -7.65
CA ALA A 79 -5.95 -8.26 -8.71
C ALA A 79 -5.05 -9.19 -9.52
N THR A 80 -4.81 -8.81 -10.77
CA THR A 80 -3.85 -9.45 -11.68
C THR A 80 -2.82 -8.41 -12.10
N MET A 81 -1.54 -8.71 -11.91
CA MET A 81 -0.45 -7.82 -12.33
C MET A 81 0.43 -8.47 -13.39
N ASP A 82 0.81 -7.70 -14.41
CA ASP A 82 1.85 -8.11 -15.35
C ASP A 82 3.20 -8.24 -14.60
N VAL A 83 3.98 -9.27 -14.91
CA VAL A 83 5.28 -9.55 -14.28
C VAL A 83 6.43 -9.28 -15.25
N TYR A 84 7.41 -8.50 -14.79
CA TYR A 84 8.61 -8.14 -15.57
C TYR A 84 9.90 -8.46 -14.83
N GLY A 85 10.97 -8.64 -15.60
CA GLY A 85 12.33 -8.77 -15.07
C GLY A 85 13.30 -7.78 -15.70
N PHE A 86 14.31 -7.40 -14.94
CA PHE A 86 15.26 -6.35 -15.29
C PHE A 86 16.66 -6.67 -14.79
N PRO A 87 17.72 -6.38 -15.55
CA PRO A 87 19.09 -6.51 -15.08
C PRO A 87 19.47 -5.31 -14.19
N LEU A 88 18.94 -5.26 -12.97
CA LEU A 88 19.21 -4.18 -12.01
C LEU A 88 20.55 -4.37 -11.30
N GLU A 89 21.19 -3.25 -10.93
CA GLU A 89 22.42 -3.21 -10.13
C GLU A 89 22.10 -3.09 -8.61
N ASN A 90 23.07 -3.37 -7.75
CA ASN A 90 22.93 -3.10 -6.31
C ASN A 90 22.62 -1.61 -6.06
N GLY A 91 21.66 -1.36 -5.17
CA GLY A 91 21.13 -0.02 -4.89
C GLY A 91 19.95 0.39 -5.76
N GLN A 92 19.63 -0.38 -6.82
CA GLN A 92 18.39 -0.24 -7.57
C GLN A 92 17.35 -1.27 -7.10
N GLY A 93 16.08 -0.93 -7.25
CA GLY A 93 14.96 -1.84 -7.01
C GLY A 93 13.76 -1.47 -7.86
N SER A 94 12.98 -2.47 -8.24
CA SER A 94 11.71 -2.30 -8.93
C SER A 94 10.70 -3.31 -8.40
N ALA A 95 9.49 -2.88 -8.12
CA ALA A 95 8.42 -3.74 -7.67
C ALA A 95 7.06 -3.30 -8.21
N ALA A 96 6.17 -4.28 -8.34
CA ALA A 96 4.75 -4.07 -8.44
C ALA A 96 4.09 -4.73 -7.24
N ALA A 97 3.18 -4.02 -6.57
CA ALA A 97 2.62 -4.50 -5.33
C ALA A 97 1.17 -4.05 -5.12
N VAL A 98 0.51 -4.81 -4.26
CA VAL A 98 -0.67 -4.37 -3.54
C VAL A 98 -0.27 -4.16 -2.09
N TRP A 99 -0.62 -3.00 -1.55
CA TRP A 99 -0.46 -2.65 -0.15
C TRP A 99 -1.82 -2.71 0.53
N ILE A 100 -1.99 -3.60 1.49
CA ILE A 100 -3.14 -3.65 2.38
C ILE A 100 -2.71 -3.01 3.69
N HIS A 101 -3.34 -1.92 4.12
CA HIS A 101 -2.85 -1.20 5.28
C HIS A 101 -3.91 -0.53 6.13
N ASP A 102 -3.50 -0.23 7.35
CA ASP A 102 -4.16 0.70 8.24
C ASP A 102 -3.19 1.80 8.66
N GLU A 103 -3.60 3.03 8.38
CA GLU A 103 -2.81 4.22 8.68
C GLU A 103 -3.24 4.93 9.97
N ALA A 104 -4.36 4.53 10.59
CA ALA A 104 -4.98 5.10 11.81
C ALA A 104 -5.01 6.65 11.90
N ASP A 105 -3.86 7.30 12.08
CA ASP A 105 -3.63 8.73 12.29
C ASP A 105 -2.45 9.33 11.47
N GLY A 106 -1.82 8.58 10.57
CA GLY A 106 -0.70 9.06 9.77
C GLY A 106 0.68 8.93 10.42
N GLN A 107 0.80 8.29 11.59
CA GLN A 107 2.09 8.12 12.28
C GLN A 107 2.75 6.77 11.99
N LEU A 108 4.06 6.76 11.72
CA LEU A 108 4.79 5.55 11.26
C LEU A 108 4.61 4.35 12.18
N PHE A 109 4.69 4.55 13.49
CA PHE A 109 4.49 3.48 14.48
C PHE A 109 3.06 2.91 14.50
N ASN A 110 2.12 3.57 13.79
CA ASN A 110 0.76 3.09 13.61
C ASN A 110 0.52 2.42 12.26
N LEU A 111 1.51 2.35 11.38
CA LEU A 111 1.37 1.64 10.11
C LEU A 111 1.34 0.14 10.34
N ARG A 112 0.17 -0.47 10.12
CA ARG A 112 0.01 -1.91 9.93
C ARG A 112 -0.15 -2.18 8.45
N GLN A 113 0.64 -3.11 7.93
CA GLN A 113 0.65 -3.32 6.48
C GLN A 113 1.05 -4.74 6.10
N ILE A 114 0.43 -5.22 5.01
CA ILE A 114 0.91 -6.33 4.19
C ILE A 114 1.16 -5.79 2.78
N MET A 115 2.34 -6.08 2.25
CA MET A 115 2.76 -5.84 0.88
C MET A 115 2.89 -7.19 0.18
N ILE A 116 2.35 -7.29 -1.04
CA ILE A 116 2.43 -8.53 -1.81
C ILE A 116 2.47 -8.21 -3.31
N GLY A 117 3.35 -8.89 -4.03
CA GLY A 117 3.50 -8.72 -5.46
C GLY A 117 4.79 -9.36 -5.98
N TRP A 118 5.44 -8.70 -6.92
CA TRP A 118 6.77 -9.11 -7.40
C TRP A 118 7.77 -7.98 -7.27
N ASP A 119 9.04 -8.33 -7.04
CA ASP A 119 10.14 -7.39 -7.01
C ASP A 119 11.40 -7.92 -7.70
N VAL A 120 12.27 -6.99 -8.09
CA VAL A 120 13.66 -7.21 -8.48
C VAL A 120 14.48 -6.33 -7.55
N LEU A 121 15.17 -6.95 -6.59
CA LEU A 121 15.88 -6.23 -5.54
C LEU A 121 17.26 -6.86 -5.26
N PRO A 122 18.29 -6.52 -6.05
CA PRO A 122 19.63 -7.10 -5.89
C PRO A 122 20.24 -6.96 -4.50
N SER A 123 19.93 -5.88 -3.77
CA SER A 123 20.40 -5.70 -2.39
C SER A 123 19.83 -6.73 -1.41
N GLU A 124 18.69 -7.34 -1.73
CA GLU A 124 17.98 -8.31 -0.87
C GLU A 124 18.30 -9.77 -1.24
N TYR A 125 18.47 -10.04 -2.54
CA TYR A 125 18.61 -11.39 -3.09
C TYR A 125 20.03 -11.73 -3.58
N GLY A 126 20.88 -10.73 -3.81
CA GLY A 126 22.21 -10.92 -4.39
C GLY A 126 22.23 -11.18 -5.90
N ASP A 127 21.07 -11.11 -6.57
CA ASP A 127 20.91 -11.23 -8.02
C ASP A 127 19.80 -10.30 -8.54
N SER A 128 19.61 -10.23 -9.86
CA SER A 128 18.58 -9.41 -10.51
C SER A 128 17.41 -10.23 -11.06
N ARG A 129 17.13 -11.39 -10.47
CA ARG A 129 15.93 -12.17 -10.82
C ARG A 129 14.69 -11.53 -10.22
N THR A 130 13.54 -11.85 -10.80
CA THR A 130 12.24 -11.43 -10.28
C THR A 130 11.76 -12.44 -9.25
N TYR A 131 11.34 -11.97 -8.08
CA TYR A 131 10.83 -12.79 -7.00
C TYR A 131 9.37 -12.48 -6.73
N PHE A 132 8.59 -13.51 -6.40
CA PHE A 132 7.33 -13.30 -5.72
C PHE A 132 7.64 -12.92 -4.28
N TYR A 133 7.23 -11.72 -3.87
CA TYR A 133 7.62 -11.18 -2.57
C TYR A 133 6.41 -10.82 -1.72
N THR A 134 6.63 -10.87 -0.41
CA THR A 134 5.75 -10.27 0.56
C THR A 134 6.54 -9.49 1.59
N LYS A 135 5.93 -8.48 2.19
CA LYS A 135 6.47 -7.79 3.35
C LYS A 135 5.34 -7.48 4.32
N TRP A 136 5.56 -7.57 5.62
CA TRP A 136 4.54 -7.17 6.60
C TRP A 136 5.14 -6.40 7.75
N THR A 137 4.32 -5.58 8.41
CA THR A 137 4.67 -4.86 9.65
C THR A 137 3.43 -4.59 10.49
N ASN A 138 3.62 -4.45 11.81
CA ASN A 138 2.60 -3.98 12.75
C ASN A 138 2.91 -2.59 13.36
N ASP A 139 4.08 -2.02 13.07
CA ASP A 139 4.57 -0.77 13.64
C ASP A 139 5.43 0.05 12.66
N GLY A 140 5.12 -0.02 11.36
CA GLY A 140 5.88 0.69 10.33
C GLY A 140 7.35 0.32 10.21
N PHE A 141 7.70 -0.95 10.48
CA PHE A 141 9.07 -1.50 10.39
C PHE A 141 10.03 -0.96 11.46
N LEU A 142 9.51 -0.39 12.56
CA LEU A 142 10.35 0.10 13.64
C LEU A 142 10.96 -1.03 14.45
N SER A 143 10.13 -2.00 14.85
CA SER A 143 10.58 -3.18 15.62
C SER A 143 9.93 -4.47 15.14
N THR A 144 8.82 -4.39 14.42
CA THR A 144 8.10 -5.55 13.88
C THR A 144 8.11 -5.58 12.37
N GLY A 145 8.01 -6.79 11.83
CA GLY A 145 7.85 -7.01 10.42
C GLY A 145 8.82 -8.03 9.86
N CYS A 146 8.57 -8.41 8.61
CA CYS A 146 9.37 -9.40 7.92
C CYS A 146 9.30 -9.21 6.42
N THR A 147 10.41 -9.50 5.74
CA THR A 147 10.45 -9.71 4.30
C THR A 147 10.38 -11.22 4.02
N ASN A 148 9.48 -11.61 3.13
CA ASN A 148 9.23 -12.98 2.72
C ASN A 148 9.06 -13.90 3.95
N MET A 149 9.71 -15.06 3.94
CA MET A 149 9.74 -16.00 5.06
C MET A 149 11.10 -16.00 5.78
N LYS A 150 11.84 -14.87 5.74
CA LYS A 150 13.16 -14.75 6.42
C LYS A 150 13.05 -14.72 7.96
N CYS A 151 11.84 -14.54 8.46
CA CYS A 151 11.47 -14.42 9.86
C CYS A 151 10.01 -14.91 10.04
N ILE A 152 9.57 -15.02 11.29
CA ILE A 152 8.20 -15.42 11.63
C ILE A 152 7.21 -14.40 11.06
N GLY A 153 6.16 -14.90 10.40
CA GLY A 153 5.15 -14.04 9.77
C GLY A 153 4.22 -14.85 8.91
N PHE A 154 4.56 -14.96 7.63
CA PHE A 154 3.82 -15.79 6.68
C PHE A 154 3.92 -17.27 7.04
N GLN A 155 2.79 -17.98 7.01
CA GLN A 155 2.71 -19.42 7.22
C GLN A 155 2.29 -20.09 5.91
N PRO A 156 3.19 -20.84 5.24
CA PRO A 156 2.88 -21.47 3.96
C PRO A 156 1.88 -22.62 4.11
N GLU A 157 1.03 -22.79 3.12
CA GLU A 157 0.11 -23.92 3.02
C GLU A 157 0.86 -25.17 2.54
N LYS A 158 0.50 -26.33 3.07
CA LYS A 158 1.20 -27.57 2.71
C LYS A 158 0.95 -27.91 1.25
N GLY A 159 2.02 -28.02 0.47
CA GLY A 159 1.95 -28.37 -0.95
C GLY A 159 1.73 -27.18 -1.89
N ALA A 160 1.80 -25.94 -1.38
CA ALA A 160 1.84 -24.75 -2.21
C ALA A 160 3.00 -24.83 -3.22
N LYS A 161 2.71 -24.54 -4.50
CA LYS A 161 3.70 -24.57 -5.59
C LYS A 161 4.58 -23.32 -5.66
N ILE A 162 4.17 -22.26 -4.97
CA ILE A 162 4.89 -20.99 -4.85
C ILE A 162 4.70 -20.45 -3.44
N ALA A 163 5.76 -19.85 -2.89
CA ALA A 163 5.78 -19.20 -1.59
C ALA A 163 6.58 -17.89 -1.65
N PRO A 164 6.37 -16.95 -0.69
CA PRO A 164 7.12 -15.70 -0.67
C PRO A 164 8.63 -15.91 -0.60
N GLY A 165 9.36 -15.26 -1.50
CA GLY A 165 10.81 -15.45 -1.69
C GLY A 165 11.18 -16.44 -2.79
N ASP A 166 10.20 -17.06 -3.46
CA ASP A 166 10.46 -17.87 -4.65
C ASP A 166 10.71 -17.02 -5.89
N VAL A 167 11.56 -17.52 -6.77
CA VAL A 167 11.90 -16.91 -8.06
C VAL A 167 10.75 -17.14 -9.05
N ILE A 168 10.44 -16.12 -9.84
CA ILE A 168 9.54 -16.24 -11.00
C ILE A 168 10.42 -16.45 -12.25
N ASP A 169 10.68 -17.71 -12.61
CA ASP A 169 11.66 -18.09 -13.66
C ASP A 169 11.24 -17.72 -15.10
N HIS A 170 10.00 -17.27 -15.30
CA HIS A 170 9.47 -16.82 -16.59
C HIS A 170 8.77 -15.48 -16.45
N VAL A 171 9.46 -14.42 -16.88
CA VAL A 171 8.98 -13.05 -16.82
C VAL A 171 8.86 -12.44 -18.21
N THR A 172 8.02 -11.42 -18.31
CA THR A 172 7.93 -10.62 -19.52
C THR A 172 9.16 -9.71 -19.59
N PHE A 173 9.89 -9.74 -20.70
CA PHE A 173 10.83 -8.66 -21.00
C PHE A 173 10.11 -7.54 -21.78
N PRO A 174 10.52 -6.27 -21.63
CA PRO A 174 9.91 -5.17 -22.37
C PRO A 174 9.80 -5.46 -23.88
N LYS A 175 8.64 -5.15 -24.47
CA LYS A 175 8.25 -5.43 -25.87
C LYS A 175 8.01 -6.91 -26.24
N GLN A 176 8.14 -7.87 -25.32
CA GLN A 176 7.69 -9.23 -25.59
C GLN A 176 6.16 -9.28 -25.68
N LYS A 177 5.64 -10.10 -26.59
CA LYS A 177 4.19 -10.24 -26.81
C LYS A 177 3.50 -11.05 -25.73
N ILE A 178 4.21 -11.97 -25.08
CA ILE A 178 3.67 -12.85 -24.05
C ILE A 178 3.86 -12.15 -22.72
N LYS A 179 2.78 -11.59 -22.19
CA LYS A 179 2.74 -11.06 -20.83
C LYS A 179 2.49 -12.21 -19.87
N ARG A 180 3.34 -12.32 -18.84
CA ARG A 180 3.17 -13.21 -17.71
C ARG A 180 2.43 -12.48 -16.61
N ASN A 181 1.54 -13.17 -15.91
CA ASN A 181 0.62 -12.59 -14.95
C ASN A 181 0.75 -13.25 -13.58
N LEU A 182 0.80 -12.42 -12.54
CA LEU A 182 0.66 -12.82 -11.15
C LEU A 182 -0.78 -12.49 -10.72
N ASN A 183 -1.59 -13.54 -10.54
CA ASN A 183 -2.95 -13.45 -10.05
C ASN A 183 -2.94 -13.55 -8.52
N LEU A 184 -3.41 -12.50 -7.86
CA LEU A 184 -3.44 -12.39 -6.40
C LEU A 184 -4.87 -12.27 -5.89
N LYS A 185 -5.14 -13.00 -4.82
CA LYS A 185 -6.32 -12.78 -3.99
C LYS A 185 -5.88 -12.86 -2.53
N VAL A 186 -6.09 -11.79 -1.79
CA VAL A 186 -5.88 -11.79 -0.33
C VAL A 186 -7.21 -11.49 0.31
N ILE A 187 -7.65 -12.36 1.22
CA ILE A 187 -8.93 -12.24 1.90
C ILE A 187 -8.79 -12.49 3.39
N LYS A 188 -9.60 -11.80 4.18
CA LYS A 188 -9.73 -12.03 5.60
C LYS A 188 -10.62 -13.24 5.84
N ASP A 189 -10.10 -14.24 6.54
CA ASP A 189 -10.89 -15.39 6.98
C ASP A 189 -11.78 -14.99 8.17
N GLY A 190 -13.07 -15.31 8.08
CA GLY A 190 -14.03 -15.02 9.17
C GLY A 190 -13.74 -15.84 10.43
N PRO A 191 -13.61 -17.19 10.33
CA PRO A 191 -13.35 -18.06 11.47
C PRO A 191 -12.01 -17.84 12.18
N SER A 192 -10.88 -17.83 11.46
CA SER A 192 -9.55 -17.68 12.10
C SER A 192 -9.15 -16.22 12.29
N GLY A 193 -9.70 -15.32 11.48
CA GLY A 193 -9.25 -13.94 11.43
C GLY A 193 -7.93 -13.76 10.68
N ASP A 194 -7.37 -14.80 10.04
CA ASP A 194 -6.12 -14.67 9.30
C ASP A 194 -6.34 -13.97 7.95
N TRP A 195 -5.30 -13.36 7.42
CA TRP A 195 -5.27 -12.93 6.02
C TRP A 195 -4.80 -14.12 5.16
N LEU A 196 -5.72 -14.76 4.47
CA LEU A 196 -5.43 -15.86 3.55
C LEU A 196 -4.90 -15.30 2.24
N VAL A 197 -3.82 -15.91 1.75
CA VAL A 197 -3.13 -15.49 0.52
C VAL A 197 -3.28 -16.57 -0.53
N TYR A 198 -3.87 -16.18 -1.66
CA TYR A 198 -4.01 -17.00 -2.84
C TYR A 198 -3.16 -16.40 -3.97
N CYS A 199 -2.41 -17.26 -4.66
CA CYS A 199 -1.47 -16.85 -5.69
C CYS A 199 -1.51 -17.85 -6.86
N GLY A 200 -1.44 -17.32 -8.09
CA GLY A 200 -1.32 -18.11 -9.31
C GLY A 200 -0.47 -17.40 -10.35
N LEU A 201 0.54 -18.08 -10.88
CA LEU A 201 1.34 -17.61 -12.01
C LEU A 201 0.68 -18.10 -13.31
N ASP A 202 0.03 -17.19 -14.04
CA ASP A 202 -0.66 -17.47 -15.31
C ASP A 202 -1.77 -18.53 -15.22
N GLN A 203 -2.31 -18.71 -14.02
CA GLN A 203 -3.38 -19.64 -13.69
C GLN A 203 -4.27 -19.06 -12.59
N ASP A 204 -5.39 -19.71 -12.32
CA ASP A 204 -6.24 -19.33 -11.18
C ASP A 204 -5.47 -19.41 -9.86
N PRO A 205 -5.69 -18.46 -8.93
CA PRO A 205 -4.94 -18.40 -7.71
C PRO A 205 -5.36 -19.51 -6.73
N GLU A 206 -4.38 -20.29 -6.26
CA GLU A 206 -4.54 -21.35 -5.26
C GLU A 206 -4.12 -20.82 -3.88
N LEU A 207 -4.65 -21.40 -2.78
CA LEU A 207 -4.24 -21.01 -1.43
C LEU A 207 -2.76 -21.39 -1.22
N ILE A 208 -1.91 -20.39 -0.97
CA ILE A 208 -0.47 -20.60 -0.75
C ILE A 208 -0.05 -20.43 0.71
N GLY A 209 -0.91 -19.85 1.54
CA GLY A 209 -0.62 -19.65 2.95
C GLY A 209 -1.43 -18.51 3.56
N ARG A 210 -0.96 -18.01 4.70
CA ARG A 210 -1.66 -17.00 5.49
C ARG A 210 -0.72 -16.11 6.28
N PHE A 211 -1.13 -14.87 6.53
CA PHE A 211 -0.61 -14.06 7.62
C PHE A 211 -1.54 -14.21 8.83
N PRO A 212 -1.05 -14.77 9.96
CA PRO A 212 -1.85 -14.94 11.15
C PRO A 212 -2.42 -13.61 11.65
N ARG A 213 -3.67 -13.64 12.13
CA ARG A 213 -4.30 -12.49 12.81
C ARG A 213 -3.41 -11.88 13.89
N SER A 214 -2.72 -12.75 14.65
CA SER A 214 -1.90 -12.39 15.80
C SER A 214 -0.69 -11.51 15.47
N LEU A 215 -0.33 -11.38 14.19
CA LEU A 215 0.70 -10.44 13.77
C LEU A 215 0.26 -8.98 13.92
N PHE A 216 -1.04 -8.72 13.92
CA PHE A 216 -1.58 -7.38 13.79
C PHE A 216 -2.39 -6.94 15.00
N THR A 217 -2.29 -5.65 15.31
CA THR A 217 -3.09 -4.98 16.33
C THR A 217 -4.00 -3.92 15.72
N GLY A 218 -4.87 -3.33 16.53
CA GLY A 218 -5.79 -2.30 16.08
C GLY A 218 -6.83 -2.81 15.10
N ILE A 219 -7.39 -1.91 14.29
CA ILE A 219 -8.46 -2.25 13.35
C ILE A 219 -7.98 -3.17 12.23
N PHE A 220 -6.69 -3.14 11.89
CA PHE A 220 -6.07 -4.01 10.88
C PHE A 220 -6.17 -5.51 11.20
N ALA A 221 -6.26 -5.87 12.48
CA ALA A 221 -6.53 -7.24 12.88
C ALA A 221 -7.90 -7.73 12.38
N GLU A 222 -8.86 -6.83 12.14
CA GLU A 222 -10.20 -7.12 11.63
C GLU A 222 -10.34 -6.84 10.14
N LYS A 223 -9.84 -5.68 9.70
CA LYS A 223 -10.07 -5.12 8.37
C LYS A 223 -9.04 -4.06 8.01
N ALA A 224 -8.78 -3.88 6.73
CA ALA A 224 -7.95 -2.81 6.25
C ALA A 224 -8.75 -1.51 6.11
N THR A 225 -8.10 -0.36 6.32
CA THR A 225 -8.70 0.96 6.09
C THR A 225 -8.33 1.53 4.73
N SER A 226 -7.27 0.99 4.11
CA SER A 226 -6.83 1.35 2.78
C SER A 226 -6.26 0.16 2.01
N ILE A 227 -6.45 0.16 0.69
CA ILE A 227 -5.77 -0.75 -0.23
C ILE A 227 -5.20 0.07 -1.39
N SER A 228 -3.91 -0.11 -1.66
CA SER A 228 -3.21 0.56 -2.77
C SER A 228 -2.68 -0.45 -3.79
N PHE A 229 -2.65 -0.07 -5.07
CA PHE A 229 -2.18 -0.89 -6.18
C PHE A 229 -1.24 -0.07 -7.06
N GLY A 230 -0.06 -0.59 -7.38
CA GLY A 230 0.85 0.13 -8.27
C GLY A 230 2.29 -0.35 -8.23
N GLY A 231 3.19 0.54 -8.63
CA GLY A 231 4.62 0.28 -8.66
C GLY A 231 5.42 1.17 -7.72
N VAL A 232 6.56 0.63 -7.29
CA VAL A 232 7.58 1.35 -6.53
C VAL A 232 8.95 1.03 -7.11
N THR A 233 9.82 2.03 -7.15
CA THR A 233 11.23 1.86 -7.52
C THR A 233 12.12 2.57 -6.53
N THR A 234 13.29 2.00 -6.27
CA THR A 234 14.36 2.62 -5.48
C THR A 234 15.60 2.79 -6.34
N ALA A 235 16.29 3.92 -6.21
CA ALA A 235 17.41 4.25 -7.08
C ALA A 235 18.43 5.18 -6.41
N PRO A 236 19.72 5.06 -6.74
CA PRO A 236 20.63 6.19 -6.63
C PRO A 236 20.13 7.31 -7.54
N PHE A 237 20.28 8.57 -7.11
CA PHE A 237 19.75 9.77 -7.79
C PHE A 237 19.99 9.81 -9.32
N THR A 238 21.11 9.24 -9.78
CA THR A 238 21.60 9.34 -11.16
C THR A 238 21.11 8.24 -12.12
N LYS A 239 20.52 7.14 -11.62
CA LYS A 239 20.14 5.98 -12.43
C LYS A 239 18.75 5.43 -12.05
N PRO A 240 17.66 6.12 -12.41
CA PRO A 240 16.32 5.68 -12.05
C PRO A 240 15.95 4.39 -12.82
N PRO A 241 15.52 3.30 -12.14
CA PRO A 241 15.27 2.00 -12.76
C PRO A 241 13.89 1.95 -13.42
N PRO A 242 13.62 0.94 -14.27
CA PRO A 242 12.30 0.73 -14.84
C PRO A 242 11.28 0.26 -13.77
N MET A 243 10.12 0.91 -13.73
CA MET A 243 8.90 0.47 -13.04
C MET A 243 7.95 -0.23 -14.03
N GLY A 244 7.30 -1.30 -13.60
CA GLY A 244 6.35 -2.04 -14.45
C GLY A 244 7.08 -2.59 -15.67
N SER A 245 6.77 -2.09 -16.88
CA SER A 245 7.47 -2.46 -18.12
C SER A 245 8.61 -1.49 -18.50
N GLY A 246 8.82 -0.45 -17.68
CA GLY A 246 9.68 0.70 -17.95
C GLY A 246 9.08 1.74 -18.90
N TYR A 247 7.98 1.43 -19.59
CA TYR A 247 7.26 2.39 -20.44
C TYR A 247 6.28 3.21 -19.62
N LEU A 248 6.19 4.51 -19.92
CA LEU A 248 5.08 5.33 -19.45
C LEU A 248 3.75 4.81 -20.03
N PRO A 249 2.63 4.97 -19.31
CA PRO A 249 1.30 4.52 -19.73
C PRO A 249 0.67 5.38 -20.84
N THR A 250 1.48 6.05 -21.66
CA THR A 250 1.02 6.79 -22.84
C THR A 250 0.71 5.87 -24.02
N ASP A 251 1.34 4.68 -24.06
CA ASP A 251 0.99 3.58 -24.96
C ASP A 251 0.59 2.33 -24.16
N PRO A 252 -0.71 2.03 -24.05
CA PRO A 252 -1.22 0.86 -23.34
C PRO A 252 -0.66 -0.48 -23.82
N LYS A 253 -0.20 -0.58 -25.07
CA LYS A 253 0.37 -1.82 -25.62
C LYS A 253 1.75 -2.14 -25.03
N SER A 254 2.46 -1.09 -24.60
CA SER A 254 3.83 -1.19 -24.10
C SER A 254 3.92 -1.12 -22.57
N ALA A 255 2.94 -0.49 -21.93
CA ALA A 255 2.90 -0.34 -20.47
C ALA A 255 2.55 -1.65 -19.73
N ALA A 256 3.01 -1.75 -18.49
CA ALA A 256 2.54 -2.77 -17.57
C ALA A 256 1.12 -2.44 -17.12
N SER A 257 0.36 -3.47 -16.75
CA SER A 257 -0.99 -3.31 -16.23
C SER A 257 -1.20 -3.98 -14.88
N ILE A 258 -2.06 -3.39 -14.07
CA ILE A 258 -2.77 -4.07 -12.99
C ILE A 258 -4.24 -4.06 -13.37
N SER A 259 -4.85 -5.25 -13.37
CA SER A 259 -6.18 -5.51 -13.89
C SER A 259 -6.98 -6.39 -12.93
N ASN A 260 -8.25 -6.64 -13.27
CA ASN A 260 -9.16 -7.45 -12.46
C ASN A 260 -9.22 -6.95 -11.00
N ILE A 261 -9.18 -5.63 -10.81
CA ILE A 261 -9.15 -5.02 -9.48
C ILE A 261 -10.54 -5.12 -8.86
N GLN A 262 -10.65 -5.84 -7.76
CA GLN A 262 -11.88 -6.00 -6.99
C GLN A 262 -11.60 -5.85 -5.50
N PHE A 263 -12.55 -5.27 -4.78
CA PHE A 263 -12.56 -5.26 -3.31
C PHE A 263 -13.41 -6.39 -2.77
N VAL A 264 -12.96 -7.01 -1.68
CA VAL A 264 -13.67 -8.07 -0.99
C VAL A 264 -14.28 -7.53 0.30
N ASP A 265 -15.59 -7.74 0.47
CA ASP A 265 -16.34 -7.34 1.66
C ASP A 265 -16.21 -8.36 2.82
N GLN A 266 -16.76 -8.02 3.98
CA GLN A 266 -16.78 -8.87 5.17
C GLN A 266 -17.45 -10.24 4.97
N ASN A 267 -18.29 -10.40 3.94
CA ASN A 267 -18.96 -11.65 3.60
C ASN A 267 -18.18 -12.45 2.55
N GLY A 268 -16.97 -12.01 2.18
CA GLY A 268 -16.15 -12.64 1.14
C GLY A 268 -16.63 -12.35 -0.28
N ARG A 269 -17.54 -11.40 -0.49
CA ARG A 269 -18.06 -11.04 -1.82
C ARG A 269 -17.13 -10.04 -2.49
N ALA A 270 -16.72 -10.34 -3.71
CA ALA A 270 -15.87 -9.48 -4.51
C ALA A 270 -16.71 -8.53 -5.39
N SER A 271 -16.33 -7.26 -5.43
CA SER A 271 -16.95 -6.23 -6.29
C SER A 271 -15.87 -5.51 -7.10
N PRO A 272 -16.03 -5.37 -8.43
CA PRO A 272 -15.04 -4.73 -9.27
C PRO A 272 -14.95 -3.23 -9.01
N VAL A 273 -13.74 -2.69 -9.16
CA VAL A 273 -13.52 -1.24 -9.12
C VAL A 273 -14.02 -0.62 -10.42
N THR A 274 -15.06 0.20 -10.32
CA THR A 274 -15.70 0.87 -11.47
C THR A 274 -15.31 2.33 -11.62
N GLU A 275 -14.73 2.94 -10.59
CA GLU A 275 -14.36 4.36 -10.55
C GLU A 275 -12.86 4.56 -10.37
N ASN A 276 -12.39 5.76 -10.68
CA ASN A 276 -11.01 6.13 -10.37
C ASN A 276 -10.81 6.24 -8.86
N LEU A 277 -9.73 5.64 -8.40
CA LEU A 277 -9.26 5.75 -7.03
C LEU A 277 -8.36 7.00 -6.88
N ALA A 278 -7.94 7.33 -5.66
CA ALA A 278 -6.99 8.41 -5.44
C ALA A 278 -5.64 8.04 -6.06
N LYS A 279 -5.11 8.90 -6.93
CA LYS A 279 -3.83 8.68 -7.61
C LYS A 279 -2.68 9.32 -6.83
N PHE A 280 -1.54 8.64 -6.78
CA PHE A 280 -0.28 9.18 -6.28
C PHE A 280 0.89 8.89 -7.23
N GLU A 281 1.68 9.92 -7.54
CA GLU A 281 2.85 9.87 -8.41
C GLU A 281 3.96 10.76 -7.83
N THR A 282 5.08 10.18 -7.42
CA THR A 282 6.21 10.96 -6.88
C THR A 282 6.80 11.90 -7.94
N ASN A 283 6.87 11.44 -9.18
CA ASN A 283 7.30 12.22 -10.34
C ASN A 283 6.55 11.75 -11.58
N SER A 284 5.43 12.41 -11.88
CA SER A 284 4.53 12.06 -12.99
C SER A 284 5.15 12.17 -14.39
N ALA A 285 6.28 12.87 -14.53
CA ALA A 285 7.03 12.91 -15.79
C ALA A 285 7.89 11.66 -16.00
N ALA A 286 8.32 11.00 -14.92
CA ALA A 286 9.19 9.82 -14.97
C ALA A 286 8.43 8.51 -14.74
N TYR A 287 7.47 8.50 -13.81
CA TYR A 287 6.68 7.35 -13.42
C TYR A 287 5.22 7.78 -13.28
N ALA A 288 4.31 7.07 -13.95
CA ALA A 288 2.91 7.48 -13.98
C ALA A 288 1.95 6.29 -14.02
N VAL A 289 0.68 6.55 -13.69
CA VAL A 289 -0.45 5.65 -13.92
C VAL A 289 -1.46 6.27 -14.90
N SER A 290 -2.08 5.43 -15.74
CA SER A 290 -3.26 5.81 -16.53
C SER A 290 -4.51 5.86 -15.65
N PRO A 291 -5.61 6.48 -16.11
CA PRO A 291 -6.92 6.28 -15.50
C PRO A 291 -7.30 4.79 -15.36
N ILE A 292 -8.06 4.46 -14.32
CA ILE A 292 -8.72 3.17 -14.16
C ILE A 292 -9.93 3.10 -15.10
N LEU A 293 -9.98 2.05 -15.90
CA LEU A 293 -11.11 1.70 -16.76
C LEU A 293 -11.44 0.21 -16.54
N ASN A 294 -12.68 -0.09 -16.16
CA ASN A 294 -13.16 -1.47 -15.93
C ASN A 294 -12.25 -2.30 -15.01
N GLY A 295 -11.81 -1.72 -13.88
CA GLY A 295 -10.94 -2.40 -12.92
C GLY A 295 -9.52 -2.67 -13.44
N GLN A 296 -9.05 -1.91 -14.43
CA GLN A 296 -7.68 -1.98 -14.96
C GLN A 296 -7.07 -0.58 -15.09
N PHE A 297 -5.78 -0.47 -14.78
CA PHE A 297 -4.95 0.67 -15.16
C PHE A 297 -3.57 0.22 -15.65
N PHE A 298 -2.90 1.10 -16.37
CA PHE A 298 -1.53 0.94 -16.83
C PHE A 298 -0.58 1.78 -15.99
N TYR A 299 0.64 1.31 -15.81
CA TYR A 299 1.65 2.02 -15.03
C TYR A 299 3.07 1.73 -15.54
N GLY A 300 4.00 2.61 -15.19
CA GLY A 300 5.43 2.40 -15.44
C GLY A 300 6.20 3.69 -15.73
N GLY A 301 7.40 3.52 -16.30
CA GLY A 301 8.45 4.53 -16.52
C GLY A 301 9.70 4.17 -15.72
N CYS A 302 10.96 4.56 -15.98
CA CYS A 302 11.56 5.58 -16.85
C CYS A 302 12.73 5.01 -17.69
N GLN A 303 12.40 4.16 -18.66
CA GLN A 303 13.23 3.44 -19.65
C GLN A 303 14.70 3.78 -19.98
N LYS A 304 15.51 2.79 -20.43
CA LYS A 304 15.35 1.99 -21.68
C LYS A 304 15.85 0.53 -21.60
N PRO A 305 15.22 -0.40 -22.37
CA PRO A 305 16.04 -1.22 -23.25
C PRO A 305 15.72 -0.93 -24.72
N THR A 306 16.74 -0.44 -25.44
CA THR A 306 16.83 -0.59 -26.89
C THR A 306 16.83 -2.07 -27.26
N ALA A 307 16.22 -2.35 -28.42
CA ALA A 307 15.99 -3.68 -28.97
C ALA A 307 17.26 -4.51 -29.10
#